data_AF-A0A210PNK8-F1
#
_entry.id   AF-A0A210PNK8-F1
#
_cell.length_a   1.000
_cell.length_b   1.000
_cell.length_c   1.000
_cell.angle_alpha   90.00
_cell.angle_beta   90.00
_cell.angle_gamma   90.00
#
_symmetry.space_group_name_H-M   'P 1'
#
loop_
_entity.id
_entity.type
_entity.pdbx_description
1 polymer ?
#
loop_
_entity_poly.entity_id
_entity_poly.type
_entity_poly.pdbx_seq_one_letter_code
_entity_poly.pdbx_strand_id
1 'polypeptide(L)'
;MAHNLICRNLPEDPNQDNPIYCNQASGLMSCGSKRNLLSAVKKGKSIKLWFNSGLPSTASLQRLEIDTQANDCNVIGQAVFRIGVSMSSTTFALPLYWWHAMFSTLGTAKITRWYIGENLKKADSVSAYDLAWYVDVCWSFAFMHSDNGIQISGSVESLEAHILVGRRVRVLFDSYTMEADNVLISNTRLITAQFLSQMDTSTSMTFSAGYWKWVRISTDGSFFTDIYQMGSSTKVSSSVTSITASWFVERRGWNRILVTSPNGTVMEGSKTDLVLEIRHGSRLRCAVVFDINDTLVFTADNIEIHSDGNVAAQMFRYLQFDDGTLGSSVPYWRIMLVCTTGKLQESRWTVGEHVKRGEVLHDVTTYWFVDT
;
A
#
# COMPACT_ATOMS: atom_id res chain seq x y z
N MET A 1 -25.15 -21.07 -11.31
CA MET A 1 -24.10 -20.77 -12.32
C MET A 1 -23.80 -19.28 -12.24
N ALA A 2 -22.78 -18.92 -11.47
CA ALA A 2 -22.35 -17.53 -11.31
C ALA A 2 -21.27 -17.25 -12.36
N HIS A 3 -21.50 -16.23 -13.19
CA HIS A 3 -20.51 -15.77 -14.15
C HIS A 3 -19.34 -15.14 -13.40
N ASN A 4 -18.25 -15.89 -13.27
CA ASN A 4 -16.94 -15.36 -12.91
C ASN A 4 -16.43 -14.50 -14.07
N LEU A 5 -16.54 -13.18 -13.93
CA LEU A 5 -15.80 -12.23 -14.77
C LEU A 5 -14.31 -12.36 -14.42
N ILE A 6 -13.59 -13.11 -15.26
CA ILE A 6 -12.14 -13.30 -15.22
C ILE A 6 -11.49 -11.98 -15.66
N CYS A 7 -10.64 -11.41 -14.80
CA CYS A 7 -9.98 -10.12 -14.98
C CYS A 7 -8.70 -10.18 -15.87
N ARG A 8 -8.56 -11.17 -16.76
CA ARG A 8 -7.50 -11.21 -17.78
C ARG A 8 -8.08 -11.53 -19.15
N ASN A 9 -7.66 -10.76 -20.14
CA ASN A 9 -8.07 -10.81 -21.55
C ASN A 9 -9.51 -10.38 -21.85
N LEU A 10 -9.99 -9.30 -21.21
CA LEU A 10 -10.93 -8.46 -21.95
C LEU A 10 -10.09 -7.67 -22.98
N PRO A 11 -10.50 -7.55 -24.25
CA PRO A 11 -10.10 -6.36 -24.99
C PRO A 11 -10.50 -5.20 -24.10
N GLU A 12 -9.61 -4.22 -23.91
CA GLU A 12 -9.91 -2.94 -23.28
C GLU A 12 -11.40 -2.68 -23.40
N ASP A 13 -12.14 -2.75 -22.28
CA ASP A 13 -13.51 -2.22 -22.32
C ASP A 13 -13.31 -0.82 -22.91
N PRO A 14 -13.88 -0.48 -24.07
CA PRO A 14 -13.55 0.77 -24.77
C PRO A 14 -13.92 2.01 -23.92
N ASN A 15 -14.51 1.81 -22.73
CA ASN A 15 -14.72 2.82 -21.71
C ASN A 15 -13.67 2.86 -20.58
N GLN A 16 -12.70 1.95 -20.50
CA GLN A 16 -11.70 1.86 -19.43
C GLN A 16 -10.42 2.67 -19.72
N ASP A 17 -10.19 3.06 -20.97
CA ASP A 17 -9.18 4.04 -21.37
C ASP A 17 -9.58 5.48 -21.05
N ASN A 18 -10.85 5.69 -20.69
CA ASN A 18 -11.35 7.00 -20.36
C ASN A 18 -11.32 7.24 -18.85
N PRO A 19 -10.85 8.42 -18.41
CA PRO A 19 -10.94 8.81 -17.01
C PRO A 19 -12.40 8.83 -16.54
N ILE A 20 -12.66 8.31 -15.33
CA ILE A 20 -13.99 8.31 -14.72
C ILE A 20 -14.44 9.74 -14.33
N TYR A 21 -13.46 10.64 -14.19
CA TYR A 21 -13.65 12.05 -13.91
C TYR A 21 -12.41 12.84 -14.37
N CYS A 22 -12.62 14.03 -14.92
CA CYS A 22 -11.57 15.00 -15.18
C CYS A 22 -11.96 16.35 -14.61
N ASN A 23 -10.95 17.11 -14.18
CA ASN A 23 -11.12 18.50 -13.82
C ASN A 23 -9.94 19.33 -14.34
N GLN A 24 -10.22 20.59 -14.64
CA GLN A 24 -9.20 21.57 -15.00
C GLN A 24 -8.43 22.04 -13.76
N ALA A 25 -7.34 22.78 -13.98
CA ALA A 25 -6.60 23.51 -12.95
C ALA A 25 -7.47 24.48 -12.13
N SER A 26 -8.58 24.96 -12.70
CA SER A 26 -9.59 25.78 -12.02
C SER A 26 -10.52 24.97 -11.09
N GLY A 27 -10.45 23.64 -11.13
CA GLY A 27 -11.39 22.73 -10.47
C GLY A 27 -12.68 22.48 -11.23
N LEU A 28 -12.90 23.15 -12.37
CA LEU A 28 -14.07 22.90 -13.21
C LEU A 28 -13.97 21.52 -13.85
N MET A 29 -15.06 20.76 -13.78
CA MET A 29 -15.17 19.46 -14.43
C MET A 29 -15.01 19.60 -15.95
N SER A 30 -14.18 18.75 -16.55
CA SER A 30 -13.98 18.70 -18.01
C SER A 30 -14.42 17.38 -18.65
N CYS A 31 -14.57 16.30 -17.87
CA CYS A 31 -15.03 15.01 -18.37
C CYS A 31 -15.61 14.15 -17.22
N GLY A 32 -16.35 13.09 -17.58
CA GLY A 32 -16.80 12.07 -16.64
C GLY A 32 -17.77 12.60 -15.57
N SER A 33 -17.72 12.03 -14.37
CA SER A 33 -18.59 12.45 -13.27
C SER A 33 -17.92 12.30 -11.91
N LYS A 34 -17.88 13.39 -11.13
CA LYS A 34 -17.40 13.35 -9.75
C LYS A 34 -18.18 12.36 -8.88
N ARG A 35 -19.49 12.20 -9.14
CA ARG A 35 -20.32 11.20 -8.45
C ARG A 35 -19.85 9.77 -8.72
N ASN A 36 -19.43 9.47 -9.95
CA ASN A 36 -18.90 8.16 -10.30
C ASN A 36 -17.55 7.92 -9.61
N LEU A 37 -16.67 8.93 -9.56
CA LEU A 37 -15.43 8.87 -8.79
C LEU A 37 -15.71 8.62 -7.29
N LEU A 38 -16.61 9.39 -6.67
CA LEU A 38 -17.04 9.20 -5.28
C LEU A 38 -17.58 7.79 -5.04
N SER A 39 -18.42 7.28 -5.95
CA SER A 39 -18.92 5.91 -5.85
C SER A 39 -17.81 4.87 -5.97
N ALA A 40 -16.78 5.11 -6.78
CA ALA A 40 -15.65 4.19 -6.92
C ALA A 40 -14.83 4.15 -5.63
N VAL A 41 -14.52 5.31 -5.03
CA VAL A 41 -13.82 5.39 -3.73
C VAL A 41 -14.62 4.66 -2.64
N LYS A 42 -15.93 4.94 -2.51
CA LYS A 42 -16.82 4.26 -1.56
C LYS A 42 -16.98 2.75 -1.80
N LYS A 43 -16.61 2.26 -2.98
CA LYS A 43 -16.60 0.82 -3.33
C LYS A 43 -15.20 0.22 -3.23
N GLY A 44 -14.28 0.87 -2.52
CA GLY A 44 -12.93 0.38 -2.26
C GLY A 44 -12.04 0.29 -3.50
N LYS A 45 -12.42 0.94 -4.62
CA LYS A 45 -11.65 0.85 -5.87
C LYS A 45 -10.32 1.59 -5.73
N SER A 46 -9.29 1.10 -6.42
CA SER A 46 -8.05 1.84 -6.56
C SER A 46 -8.21 2.93 -7.62
N ILE A 47 -7.60 4.08 -7.37
CA ILE A 47 -7.67 5.24 -8.26
C ILE A 47 -6.24 5.61 -8.65
N LYS A 48 -6.03 5.79 -9.95
CA LYS A 48 -4.80 6.34 -10.51
C LYS A 48 -5.07 7.73 -11.04
N LEU A 49 -4.04 8.56 -10.99
CA LEU A 49 -4.11 9.94 -11.43
C LEU A 49 -3.18 10.13 -12.61
N TRP A 50 -3.66 10.83 -13.64
CA TRP A 50 -2.82 11.47 -14.63
C TRP A 50 -2.87 12.98 -14.44
N PHE A 51 -1.74 13.64 -14.63
CA PHE A 51 -1.60 15.09 -14.56
C PHE A 51 -0.44 15.56 -15.44
N ASN A 52 -0.50 16.81 -15.86
CA ASN A 52 0.58 17.45 -16.62
C ASN A 52 1.21 18.57 -15.79
N SER A 53 2.48 18.40 -15.40
CA SER A 53 3.27 19.43 -14.72
C SER A 53 4.38 20.00 -15.60
N GLY A 54 4.16 20.03 -16.91
CA GLY A 54 5.17 20.28 -17.96
C GLY A 54 5.64 19.01 -18.65
N LEU A 55 5.48 17.84 -18.00
CA LEU A 55 5.63 16.51 -18.58
C LEU A 55 4.43 15.65 -18.16
N PRO A 56 3.89 14.80 -19.07
CA PRO A 56 2.85 13.83 -18.72
C PRO A 56 3.33 12.93 -17.56
N SER A 57 2.58 12.91 -16.46
CA SER A 57 2.92 12.17 -15.26
C SER A 57 1.72 11.37 -14.77
N THR A 58 2.00 10.23 -14.14
CA THR A 58 0.99 9.43 -13.45
C THR A 58 1.35 9.25 -11.98
N ALA A 59 0.34 9.22 -11.11
CA ALA A 59 0.49 8.88 -9.69
C ALA A 59 -0.42 7.70 -9.32
N SER A 60 0.12 6.74 -8.58
CA SER A 60 -0.69 5.80 -7.81
C SER A 60 -0.97 6.42 -6.45
N LEU A 61 -2.25 6.47 -6.06
CA LEU A 61 -2.69 7.13 -4.83
C LEU A 61 -2.75 6.08 -3.71
N GLN A 62 -1.88 6.22 -2.70
CA GLN A 62 -1.84 5.29 -1.56
C GLN A 62 -2.96 5.55 -0.56
N ARG A 63 -3.37 6.82 -0.41
CA ARG A 63 -4.51 7.23 0.40
C ARG A 63 -5.52 7.95 -0.47
N LEU A 64 -6.78 7.53 -0.40
CA LEU A 64 -7.92 8.29 -0.90
C LEU A 64 -8.76 8.75 0.27
N GLU A 65 -9.25 9.98 0.20
CA GLU A 65 -10.06 10.62 1.23
C GLU A 65 -11.25 11.32 0.56
N ILE A 66 -12.44 11.16 1.14
CA ILE A 66 -13.61 11.93 0.78
C ILE A 66 -13.74 13.09 1.76
N ASP A 67 -13.45 14.30 1.30
CA ASP A 67 -13.58 15.50 2.11
C ASP A 67 -15.05 15.89 2.22
N THR A 68 -15.63 15.64 3.41
CA THR A 68 -17.02 15.96 3.74
C THR A 68 -17.20 17.35 4.34
N GLN A 69 -16.12 18.12 4.57
CA GLN A 69 -16.21 19.47 5.12
C GLN A 69 -16.63 20.50 4.07
N ALA A 70 -16.36 20.23 2.79
CA ALA A 70 -16.89 21.00 1.68
C ALA A 70 -18.31 20.53 1.33
N ASN A 71 -19.22 21.46 1.05
CA ASN A 71 -20.61 21.20 0.60
C ASN A 71 -20.73 20.30 -0.64
N ASP A 72 -19.62 19.97 -1.30
CA ASP A 72 -19.57 19.31 -2.61
C ASP A 72 -18.67 18.05 -2.62
N CYS A 73 -18.47 17.40 -1.47
CA CYS A 73 -17.75 16.12 -1.29
C CYS A 73 -16.58 15.90 -2.26
N ASN A 74 -15.43 16.50 -1.97
CA ASN A 74 -14.26 16.38 -2.84
C ASN A 74 -13.53 15.05 -2.62
N VAL A 75 -12.85 14.55 -3.66
CA VAL A 75 -11.93 13.41 -3.52
C VAL A 75 -10.51 13.93 -3.48
N ILE A 76 -9.76 13.48 -2.49
CA ILE A 76 -8.36 13.81 -2.30
C ILE A 76 -7.54 12.53 -2.35
N GLY A 77 -6.45 12.57 -3.11
CA GLY A 77 -5.52 11.47 -3.27
C GLY A 77 -4.13 11.85 -2.78
N GLN A 78 -3.57 11.08 -1.85
CA GLN A 78 -2.19 11.24 -1.41
C GLN A 78 -1.25 10.29 -2.17
N ALA A 79 -0.16 10.83 -2.69
CA ALA A 79 0.96 10.11 -3.29
C ALA A 79 2.24 10.42 -2.50
N VAL A 80 2.82 9.43 -1.80
CA VAL A 80 3.86 9.70 -0.77
C VAL A 80 5.26 9.13 -1.03
N PHE A 81 5.51 8.46 -2.16
CA PHE A 81 6.83 7.88 -2.46
C PHE A 81 7.30 8.21 -3.87
N ARG A 82 7.54 9.50 -4.14
CA ARG A 82 8.18 9.94 -5.38
C ARG A 82 9.52 10.60 -5.05
N ILE A 83 10.58 10.21 -5.75
CA ILE A 83 11.86 10.90 -5.67
C ILE A 83 11.83 12.09 -6.62
N GLY A 84 12.37 13.22 -6.20
CA GLY A 84 12.52 14.41 -7.03
C GLY A 84 13.29 14.14 -8.31
N VAL A 85 12.77 14.62 -9.43
CA VAL A 85 13.40 14.51 -10.75
C VAL A 85 13.69 15.91 -11.28
N SER A 86 14.82 16.08 -11.95
CA SER A 86 15.15 17.29 -12.71
C SER A 86 14.35 17.33 -14.00
N MET A 87 13.53 18.37 -14.18
CA MET A 87 12.66 18.51 -15.35
C MET A 87 13.45 18.72 -16.67
N SER A 88 14.71 19.16 -16.60
CA SER A 88 15.55 19.39 -17.77
C SER A 88 16.33 18.16 -18.25
N SER A 89 16.57 17.17 -17.37
CA SER A 89 17.48 16.05 -17.65
C SER A 89 16.88 14.68 -17.39
N THR A 90 15.66 14.58 -16.85
CA THR A 90 15.02 13.32 -16.39
C THR A 90 15.84 12.53 -15.35
N THR A 91 16.94 13.10 -14.85
CA THR A 91 17.76 12.53 -13.79
C THR A 91 17.16 12.83 -12.42
N PHE A 92 17.53 12.07 -11.39
CA PHE A 92 17.19 12.45 -10.03
C PHE A 92 17.72 13.86 -9.70
N ALA A 93 16.92 14.62 -8.97
CA ALA A 93 17.30 15.95 -8.52
C ALA A 93 18.35 15.85 -7.41
N LEU A 94 19.35 16.72 -7.43
CA LEU A 94 20.36 16.82 -6.38
C LEU A 94 20.26 18.16 -5.63
N PRO A 95 20.29 18.17 -4.29
CA PRO A 95 20.26 17.00 -3.40
C PRO A 95 18.95 16.22 -3.50
N LEU A 96 18.99 14.92 -3.22
CA LEU A 96 17.84 14.01 -3.32
C LEU A 96 16.75 14.41 -2.31
N TYR A 97 15.50 14.40 -2.75
CA TYR A 97 14.35 14.67 -1.88
C TYR A 97 13.15 13.78 -2.21
N TRP A 98 12.39 13.44 -1.19
CA TRP A 98 11.04 12.91 -1.31
C TRP A 98 10.07 14.02 -1.71
N TRP A 99 9.15 13.67 -2.59
CA TRP A 99 8.06 14.49 -3.08
C TRP A 99 6.75 13.82 -2.66
N HIS A 100 6.04 14.44 -1.73
CA HIS A 100 4.73 13.98 -1.28
C HIS A 100 3.68 14.96 -1.78
N ALA A 101 2.61 14.44 -2.37
CA ALA A 101 1.56 15.26 -2.94
C ALA A 101 0.17 14.80 -2.49
N MET A 102 -0.72 15.77 -2.31
CA MET A 102 -2.16 15.58 -2.18
C MET A 102 -2.82 16.25 -3.37
N PHE A 103 -3.54 15.49 -4.18
CA PHE A 103 -4.29 15.97 -5.33
C PHE A 103 -5.77 16.04 -4.98
N SER A 104 -6.46 17.07 -5.42
CA SER A 104 -7.89 17.27 -5.16
C SER A 104 -8.69 17.40 -6.45
N THR A 105 -9.93 16.94 -6.43
CA THR A 105 -10.93 17.21 -7.49
C THR A 105 -11.20 18.70 -7.73
N LEU A 106 -10.67 19.57 -6.87
CA LEU A 106 -10.64 21.03 -7.04
C LEU A 106 -9.54 21.54 -8.00
N GLY A 107 -8.81 20.65 -8.68
CA GLY A 107 -7.74 21.06 -9.61
C GLY A 107 -6.46 21.52 -8.93
N THR A 108 -6.35 21.31 -7.63
CA THR A 108 -5.18 21.72 -6.85
C THR A 108 -4.41 20.50 -6.34
N ALA A 109 -3.10 20.66 -6.28
CA ALA A 109 -2.21 19.76 -5.57
C ALA A 109 -1.39 20.52 -4.55
N LYS A 110 -1.43 20.08 -3.28
CA LYS A 110 -0.47 20.51 -2.28
C LYS A 110 0.70 19.55 -2.27
N ILE A 111 1.91 20.09 -2.28
CA ILE A 111 3.13 19.32 -2.37
C ILE A 111 4.03 19.75 -1.23
N THR A 112 4.58 18.77 -0.50
CA THR A 112 5.66 18.98 0.45
C THR A 112 6.88 18.15 0.04
N ARG A 113 8.07 18.71 0.19
CA ARG A 113 9.34 18.10 -0.23
C ARG A 113 10.29 18.03 0.94
N TRP A 114 10.95 16.89 1.10
CA TRP A 114 11.82 16.58 2.24
C TRP A 114 13.11 15.93 1.77
N TYR A 115 14.26 16.40 2.21
CA TYR A 115 15.55 15.82 1.83
C TYR A 115 15.66 14.37 2.31
N ILE A 116 16.16 13.48 1.44
CA ILE A 116 16.39 12.09 1.80
C ILE A 116 17.61 12.01 2.72
N GLY A 117 17.51 11.22 3.79
CA GLY A 117 18.61 11.03 4.77
C GLY A 117 18.53 12.01 5.93
N GLU A 118 18.61 13.32 5.65
CA GLU A 118 18.52 14.38 6.68
C GLU A 118 17.10 14.58 7.21
N ASN A 119 16.08 14.23 6.41
CA ASN A 119 14.67 14.42 6.74
C ASN A 119 14.30 15.88 7.07
N LEU A 120 15.02 16.83 6.47
CA LEU A 120 14.73 18.25 6.57
C LEU A 120 13.76 18.69 5.47
N LYS A 121 12.85 19.58 5.83
CA LYS A 121 11.89 20.15 4.89
C LYS A 121 12.63 21.00 3.85
N LYS A 122 12.47 20.65 2.58
CA LYS A 122 13.04 21.37 1.43
C LYS A 122 12.16 22.54 1.02
N ALA A 123 10.88 22.28 0.76
CA ALA A 123 9.94 23.27 0.27
C ALA A 123 8.50 22.75 0.27
N ASP A 124 7.55 23.67 0.42
CA ASP A 124 6.14 23.43 0.08
C ASP A 124 5.76 24.19 -1.16
N SER A 125 4.79 23.67 -1.90
CA SER A 125 4.15 24.40 -2.99
C SER A 125 2.69 23.98 -3.13
N VAL A 126 1.87 24.91 -3.61
CA VAL A 126 0.55 24.59 -4.15
C VAL A 126 0.62 24.80 -5.65
N SER A 127 0.11 23.85 -6.41
CA SER A 127 0.09 23.92 -7.87
C SER A 127 -1.30 23.56 -8.37
N ALA A 128 -1.71 24.20 -9.44
CA ALA A 128 -2.96 23.88 -10.13
C ALA A 128 -2.66 22.97 -11.32
N TYR A 129 -3.46 21.92 -11.51
CA TYR A 129 -3.26 20.92 -12.56
C TYR A 129 -4.59 20.55 -13.21
N ASP A 130 -4.53 20.31 -14.51
CA ASP A 130 -5.54 19.49 -15.17
C ASP A 130 -5.32 18.05 -14.73
N LEU A 131 -6.37 17.43 -14.18
CA LEU A 131 -6.34 16.11 -13.58
C LEU A 131 -7.31 15.19 -14.30
N ALA A 132 -6.84 13.97 -14.59
CA ALA A 132 -7.66 12.88 -15.08
C ALA A 132 -7.58 11.70 -14.11
N TRP A 133 -8.73 11.26 -13.61
CA TRP A 133 -8.86 10.25 -12.57
C TRP A 133 -9.32 8.94 -13.19
N TYR A 134 -8.54 7.87 -13.01
CA TYR A 134 -8.80 6.56 -13.59
C TYR A 134 -9.14 5.57 -12.49
N VAL A 135 -10.17 4.75 -12.73
CA VAL A 135 -10.58 3.73 -11.79
C VAL A 135 -10.01 2.37 -12.17
N ASP A 136 -9.43 1.69 -11.19
CA ASP A 136 -9.16 0.26 -11.28
C ASP A 136 -10.38 -0.50 -10.74
N VAL A 137 -11.15 -1.11 -11.65
CA VAL A 137 -12.38 -1.84 -11.31
C VAL A 137 -12.12 -3.23 -10.70
N CYS A 138 -10.86 -3.68 -10.67
CA CYS A 138 -10.47 -5.03 -10.26
C CYS A 138 -10.42 -5.22 -8.73
N TRP A 139 -11.34 -4.60 -7.99
CA TRP A 139 -11.46 -4.75 -6.55
C TRP A 139 -12.88 -5.19 -6.20
N SER A 140 -13.04 -6.12 -5.28
CA SER A 140 -14.34 -6.62 -4.83
C SER A 140 -14.41 -6.60 -3.31
N PHE A 141 -15.61 -6.32 -2.81
CA PHE A 141 -15.92 -6.46 -1.39
C PHE A 141 -15.67 -7.90 -0.92
N ALA A 142 -15.11 -8.06 0.27
CA ALA A 142 -14.85 -9.36 0.89
C ALA A 142 -15.46 -9.49 2.29
N PHE A 143 -15.35 -8.44 3.12
CA PHE A 143 -15.73 -8.49 4.53
C PHE A 143 -16.03 -7.10 5.09
N MET A 144 -16.92 -6.99 6.07
CA MET A 144 -17.20 -5.78 6.81
C MET A 144 -17.47 -6.11 8.28
N HIS A 145 -16.95 -5.28 9.18
CA HIS A 145 -17.24 -5.34 10.61
C HIS A 145 -17.65 -3.97 11.15
N SER A 146 -18.36 -3.98 12.27
CA SER A 146 -18.65 -2.77 13.07
C SER A 146 -17.40 -2.29 13.81
N ASP A 147 -17.53 -1.17 14.52
CA ASP A 147 -16.52 -0.66 15.46
C ASP A 147 -16.15 -1.68 16.56
N ASN A 148 -17.12 -2.41 17.09
CA ASN A 148 -16.89 -3.49 18.06
C ASN A 148 -16.41 -4.82 17.44
N GLY A 149 -15.97 -4.83 16.18
CA GLY A 149 -15.48 -6.04 15.51
C GLY A 149 -16.54 -7.06 15.14
N ILE A 150 -17.83 -6.72 15.28
CA ILE A 150 -18.92 -7.63 14.93
C ILE A 150 -19.03 -7.68 13.41
N GLN A 151 -18.97 -8.87 12.83
CA GLN A 151 -19.19 -9.08 11.40
C GLN A 151 -20.57 -8.56 10.98
N ILE A 152 -20.59 -7.67 9.99
CA ILE A 152 -21.80 -7.12 9.36
C ILE A 152 -22.11 -7.84 8.05
N SER A 153 -21.09 -8.11 7.23
CA SER A 153 -21.24 -8.73 5.91
C SER A 153 -19.95 -9.41 5.45
N GLY A 154 -20.05 -10.39 4.55
CA GLY A 154 -18.94 -11.25 4.16
C GLY A 154 -18.48 -12.14 5.32
N SER A 155 -17.25 -12.67 5.25
CA SER A 155 -16.65 -13.41 6.36
C SER A 155 -15.13 -13.25 6.44
N VAL A 156 -14.58 -13.36 7.66
CA VAL A 156 -13.12 -13.34 7.87
C VAL A 156 -12.47 -14.54 7.17
N GLU A 157 -13.12 -15.71 7.16
CA GLU A 157 -12.67 -16.90 6.42
C GLU A 157 -12.47 -16.62 4.93
N SER A 158 -13.43 -15.92 4.30
CA SER A 158 -13.36 -15.61 2.88
C SER A 158 -12.28 -14.58 2.59
N LEU A 159 -12.12 -13.59 3.46
CA LEU A 159 -11.05 -12.60 3.37
C LEU A 159 -9.68 -13.27 3.51
N GLU A 160 -9.50 -14.13 4.51
CA GLU A 160 -8.28 -14.91 4.74
C GLU A 160 -7.92 -15.76 3.52
N ALA A 161 -8.89 -16.55 3.00
CA ALA A 161 -8.69 -17.39 1.83
C ALA A 161 -8.23 -16.58 0.61
N HIS A 162 -8.77 -15.37 0.42
CA HIS A 162 -8.34 -14.46 -0.64
C HIS A 162 -6.90 -13.94 -0.43
N ILE A 163 -6.53 -13.59 0.80
CA ILE A 163 -5.18 -13.11 1.13
C ILE A 163 -4.15 -14.23 0.95
N LEU A 164 -4.47 -15.45 1.40
CA LEU A 164 -3.59 -16.61 1.32
C LEU A 164 -3.35 -17.11 -0.10
N VAL A 165 -4.17 -16.71 -1.08
CA VAL A 165 -3.90 -16.91 -2.51
C VAL A 165 -3.19 -15.71 -3.16
N GLY A 166 -2.62 -14.82 -2.34
CA GLY A 166 -1.80 -13.71 -2.80
C GLY A 166 -2.56 -12.44 -3.18
N ARG A 167 -3.89 -12.33 -2.97
CA ARG A 167 -4.62 -11.12 -3.35
C ARG A 167 -4.21 -9.92 -2.49
N ARG A 168 -4.26 -8.74 -3.12
CA ARG A 168 -4.04 -7.45 -2.44
C ARG A 168 -5.28 -7.03 -1.68
N VAL A 169 -5.10 -6.27 -0.61
CA VAL A 169 -6.17 -5.82 0.29
C VAL A 169 -6.25 -4.30 0.29
N ARG A 170 -7.47 -3.79 0.21
CA ARG A 170 -7.83 -2.41 0.48
C ARG A 170 -8.85 -2.34 1.59
N VAL A 171 -8.79 -1.29 2.40
CA VAL A 171 -9.74 -1.07 3.49
C VAL A 171 -10.34 0.32 3.35
N LEU A 172 -11.68 0.38 3.42
CA LEU A 172 -12.47 1.60 3.54
C LEU A 172 -12.86 1.74 5.02
N PHE A 173 -12.55 2.87 5.62
CA PHE A 173 -12.86 3.21 7.00
C PHE A 173 -13.04 4.73 7.11
N ASP A 174 -14.04 5.18 7.85
CA ASP A 174 -14.49 6.58 7.84
C ASP A 174 -14.64 7.14 6.41
N SER A 175 -13.86 8.18 6.07
CA SER A 175 -13.78 8.78 4.74
C SER A 175 -12.57 8.30 3.92
N TYR A 176 -11.76 7.38 4.46
CA TYR A 176 -10.50 6.93 3.87
C TYR A 176 -10.64 5.61 3.13
N THR A 177 -9.93 5.46 2.02
CA THR A 177 -9.72 4.18 1.34
C THR A 177 -8.25 4.00 1.02
N MET A 178 -7.64 2.94 1.52
CA MET A 178 -6.21 2.70 1.41
C MET A 178 -5.91 1.26 1.00
N GLU A 179 -4.81 1.05 0.27
CA GLU A 179 -4.23 -0.28 0.05
C GLU A 179 -3.26 -0.59 1.19
N ALA A 180 -3.36 -1.79 1.74
CA ALA A 180 -2.46 -2.24 2.79
C ALA A 180 -1.05 -2.42 2.22
N ASP A 181 -0.04 -1.86 2.89
CA ASP A 181 1.37 -2.08 2.55
C ASP A 181 1.76 -3.54 2.84
N ASN A 182 1.21 -4.10 3.93
CA ASN A 182 1.34 -5.50 4.30
C ASN A 182 0.13 -5.95 5.11
N VAL A 183 -0.08 -7.27 5.15
CA VAL A 183 -1.15 -7.91 5.93
C VAL A 183 -0.56 -9.04 6.77
N LEU A 184 -0.83 -9.01 8.06
CA LEU A 184 -0.49 -10.06 9.01
C LEU A 184 -1.75 -10.85 9.37
N ILE A 185 -1.68 -12.17 9.26
CA ILE A 185 -2.70 -13.10 9.76
C ILE A 185 -2.09 -13.79 10.97
N SER A 186 -2.69 -13.59 12.15
CA SER A 186 -2.22 -14.26 13.36
C SER A 186 -2.64 -15.73 13.39
N ASN A 187 -2.03 -16.50 14.29
CA ASN A 187 -2.48 -17.86 14.64
C ASN A 187 -3.95 -17.95 15.10
N THR A 188 -4.53 -16.87 15.62
CA THR A 188 -5.96 -16.76 15.99
C THR A 188 -6.86 -16.34 14.84
N ARG A 189 -6.33 -16.28 13.61
CA ARG A 189 -6.99 -15.81 12.38
C ARG A 189 -7.40 -14.34 12.44
N LEU A 190 -6.80 -13.55 13.33
CA LEU A 190 -6.95 -12.09 13.32
C LEU A 190 -6.14 -11.52 12.15
N ILE A 191 -6.82 -10.81 11.26
CA ILE A 191 -6.18 -10.20 10.09
C ILE A 191 -5.94 -8.73 10.40
N THR A 192 -4.68 -8.30 10.36
CA THR A 192 -4.26 -6.91 10.58
C THR A 192 -3.61 -6.36 9.32
N ALA A 193 -4.18 -5.28 8.77
CA ALA A 193 -3.58 -4.52 7.67
C ALA A 193 -2.76 -3.34 8.20
N GLN A 194 -1.54 -3.17 7.70
CA GLN A 194 -0.72 -1.98 7.98
C GLN A 194 -0.75 -0.98 6.83
N PHE A 195 -0.85 0.30 7.16
CA PHE A 195 -0.82 1.43 6.23
C PHE A 195 0.27 2.41 6.66
N LEU A 196 1.42 2.30 6.01
CA LEU A 196 2.64 3.06 6.25
C LEU A 196 2.83 4.17 5.20
N SER A 197 2.19 4.01 4.04
CA SER A 197 2.22 4.94 2.91
C SER A 197 1.34 6.19 3.12
N GLN A 198 1.49 6.93 4.22
CA GLN A 198 0.80 8.22 4.39
C GLN A 198 1.56 9.21 5.28
N MET A 199 1.46 10.49 4.94
CA MET A 199 1.85 11.58 5.84
C MET A 199 0.64 12.09 6.63
N ASP A 200 0.90 12.56 7.84
CA ASP A 200 -0.13 13.20 8.65
C ASP A 200 -0.60 14.53 8.03
N THR A 201 -1.87 14.83 8.24
CA THR A 201 -2.55 15.98 7.65
C THR A 201 -3.50 16.62 8.66
N SER A 202 -3.37 17.93 8.88
CA SER A 202 -4.23 18.70 9.80
C SER A 202 -5.62 19.00 9.20
N THR A 203 -5.70 19.07 7.87
CA THR A 203 -6.95 19.06 7.11
C THR A 203 -6.80 18.15 5.91
N SER A 204 -7.90 17.85 5.22
CA SER A 204 -7.94 17.01 4.02
C SER A 204 -6.89 17.39 2.96
N MET A 205 -6.57 18.69 2.85
CA MET A 205 -5.58 19.24 1.91
C MET A 205 -4.39 19.91 2.60
N THR A 206 -4.09 19.69 3.87
CA THR A 206 -2.96 20.37 4.55
C THR A 206 -2.05 19.38 5.27
N PHE A 207 -0.79 19.27 4.85
CA PHE A 207 0.21 18.47 5.55
C PHE A 207 0.48 19.05 6.94
N SER A 208 0.60 18.18 7.94
CA SER A 208 1.11 18.55 9.25
C SER A 208 2.62 18.83 9.20
N ALA A 209 3.22 19.24 10.31
CA ALA A 209 4.63 19.63 10.42
C ALA A 209 5.60 18.43 10.35
N GLY A 210 5.64 17.73 9.21
CA GLY A 210 6.61 16.67 8.95
C GLY A 210 6.40 15.43 9.80
N TYR A 211 5.17 14.91 9.82
CA TYR A 211 4.84 13.71 10.59
C TYR A 211 4.44 12.55 9.68
N TRP A 212 4.97 11.37 10.00
CA TRP A 212 4.44 10.11 9.50
C TRP A 212 3.19 9.75 10.29
N LYS A 213 2.16 9.28 9.59
CA LYS A 213 0.97 8.70 10.22
C LYS A 213 0.94 7.22 9.85
N TRP A 214 1.07 6.35 10.82
CA TRP A 214 0.97 4.91 10.58
C TRP A 214 -0.31 4.39 11.20
N VAL A 215 -1.00 3.59 10.41
CA VAL A 215 -2.31 3.06 10.76
C VAL A 215 -2.28 1.55 10.69
N ARG A 216 -2.94 0.90 11.64
CA ARG A 216 -3.22 -0.54 11.61
C ARG A 216 -4.71 -0.75 11.86
N ILE A 217 -5.34 -1.57 11.02
CA ILE A 217 -6.76 -1.95 11.18
C ILE A 217 -6.83 -3.47 11.25
N SER A 218 -7.57 -3.97 12.23
CA SER A 218 -7.76 -5.39 12.46
C SER A 218 -9.23 -5.80 12.27
N THR A 219 -9.46 -7.06 11.91
CA THR A 219 -10.82 -7.59 11.67
C THR A 219 -11.70 -7.66 12.93
N ASP A 220 -11.13 -7.44 14.12
CA ASP A 220 -11.83 -7.32 15.40
C ASP A 220 -12.26 -5.88 15.72
N GLY A 221 -12.14 -4.94 14.78
CA GLY A 221 -12.51 -3.54 14.96
C GLY A 221 -11.38 -2.66 15.48
N SER A 222 -10.25 -3.22 15.92
CA SER A 222 -9.14 -2.44 16.47
C SER A 222 -8.53 -1.49 15.42
N PHE A 223 -8.40 -0.22 15.79
CA PHE A 223 -7.79 0.84 14.99
C PHE A 223 -6.65 1.49 15.75
N PHE A 224 -5.43 1.26 15.29
CA PHE A 224 -4.22 1.85 15.85
C PHE A 224 -3.79 3.00 14.95
N THR A 225 -3.58 4.17 15.53
CA THR A 225 -2.94 5.30 14.85
C THR A 225 -1.74 5.73 15.66
N ASP A 226 -0.55 5.75 15.04
CA ASP A 226 0.66 6.29 15.62
C ASP A 226 1.20 7.42 14.73
N ILE A 227 1.54 8.55 15.34
CA ILE A 227 2.12 9.71 14.67
C ILE A 227 3.57 9.87 15.13
N TYR A 228 4.50 9.94 14.17
CA TYR A 228 5.93 10.04 14.43
C TYR A 228 6.54 11.23 13.71
N GLN A 229 7.56 11.84 14.33
CA GLN A 229 8.36 12.86 13.67
C GLN A 229 9.16 12.27 12.52
N MET A 230 9.07 12.86 11.33
CA MET A 230 9.84 12.43 10.17
C MET A 230 11.33 12.55 10.48
N GLY A 231 12.08 11.48 10.20
CA GLY A 231 13.51 11.42 10.52
C GLY A 231 13.84 11.23 12.00
N SER A 232 12.88 10.82 12.82
CA SER A 232 13.10 10.52 14.23
C SER A 232 12.32 9.27 14.66
N SER A 233 12.76 8.63 15.74
CA SER A 233 11.98 7.61 16.43
C SER A 233 10.98 8.20 17.44
N THR A 234 10.97 9.53 17.60
CA THR A 234 10.09 10.23 18.53
C THR A 234 8.63 10.11 18.12
N LYS A 235 7.87 9.39 18.96
CA LYS A 235 6.41 9.30 18.88
C LYS A 235 5.80 10.63 19.35
N VAL A 236 4.99 11.24 18.49
CA VAL A 236 4.26 12.49 18.77
C VAL A 236 2.92 12.18 19.44
N SER A 237 2.20 11.18 18.94
CA SER A 237 0.96 10.71 19.54
C SER A 237 0.68 9.26 19.15
N SER A 238 -0.16 8.59 19.93
CA SER A 238 -0.70 7.27 19.61
C SER A 238 -2.10 7.14 20.17
N SER A 239 -2.93 6.37 19.48
CA SER A 239 -4.28 6.06 19.91
C SER A 239 -4.66 4.65 19.46
N VAL A 240 -5.45 3.99 20.29
CA VAL A 240 -6.14 2.75 19.96
C VAL A 240 -7.61 3.00 20.18
N THR A 241 -8.39 2.81 19.14
CA THR A 241 -9.83 2.99 19.14
C THR A 241 -10.48 1.84 18.37
N SER A 242 -11.78 1.91 18.21
CA SER A 242 -12.59 0.95 17.47
C SER A 242 -13.18 1.62 16.24
N ILE A 243 -13.17 0.96 15.08
CA ILE A 243 -13.66 1.54 13.82
C ILE A 243 -14.44 0.54 12.97
N THR A 244 -15.50 1.01 12.33
CA THR A 244 -16.20 0.25 11.29
C THR A 244 -15.36 0.27 10.02
N ALA A 245 -15.08 -0.91 9.45
CA ALA A 245 -14.31 -1.00 8.22
C ALA A 245 -14.85 -2.05 7.25
N SER A 246 -14.71 -1.72 5.96
CA SER A 246 -15.01 -2.60 4.83
C SER A 246 -13.73 -2.99 4.11
N TRP A 247 -13.54 -4.28 3.92
CA TRP A 247 -12.36 -4.90 3.35
C TRP A 247 -12.65 -5.33 1.92
N PHE A 248 -11.73 -5.00 1.02
CA PHE A 248 -11.80 -5.26 -0.39
C PHE A 248 -10.56 -6.03 -0.82
N VAL A 249 -10.74 -7.00 -1.71
CA VAL A 249 -9.65 -7.79 -2.28
C VAL A 249 -9.55 -7.54 -3.77
N GLU A 250 -8.34 -7.61 -4.29
CA GLU A 250 -8.13 -7.58 -5.72
C GLU A 250 -8.75 -8.82 -6.41
N ARG A 251 -9.33 -8.62 -7.59
CA ARG A 251 -9.94 -9.66 -8.44
C ARG A 251 -8.98 -10.24 -9.48
N ARG A 252 -7.86 -9.56 -9.77
CA ARG A 252 -6.81 -10.12 -10.65
C ARG A 252 -6.30 -11.42 -10.06
N GLY A 253 -5.98 -12.37 -10.94
CA GLY A 253 -5.45 -13.66 -10.55
C GLY A 253 -4.04 -13.49 -9.98
N TRP A 254 -3.75 -14.25 -8.93
CA TRP A 254 -2.40 -14.46 -8.46
C TRP A 254 -2.19 -15.97 -8.48
N ASN A 255 -1.27 -16.43 -9.33
CA ASN A 255 -0.99 -17.85 -9.42
C ASN A 255 0.17 -18.17 -8.50
N ARG A 256 -0.08 -19.13 -7.61
CA ARG A 256 0.96 -19.74 -6.81
C ARG A 256 1.83 -20.59 -7.74
N ILE A 257 3.08 -20.19 -7.91
CA ILE A 257 4.00 -20.83 -8.87
C ILE A 257 5.06 -21.68 -8.17
N LEU A 258 5.28 -21.43 -6.88
CA LEU A 258 6.25 -22.15 -6.08
C LEU A 258 5.84 -22.13 -4.61
N VAL A 259 6.11 -23.23 -3.90
CA VAL A 259 6.11 -23.30 -2.44
C VAL A 259 7.42 -23.93 -1.98
N THR A 260 8.10 -23.28 -1.03
CA THR A 260 9.37 -23.76 -0.47
C THR A 260 9.23 -24.03 1.02
N SER A 261 9.79 -25.15 1.47
CA SER A 261 9.88 -25.50 2.89
C SER A 261 10.90 -24.61 3.63
N PRO A 262 10.97 -24.67 4.98
CA PRO A 262 12.00 -23.96 5.76
C PRO A 262 13.44 -24.31 5.37
N ASN A 263 13.66 -25.48 4.75
CA ASN A 263 14.96 -25.93 4.27
C ASN A 263 15.20 -25.60 2.78
N GLY A 264 14.27 -24.90 2.12
CA GLY A 264 14.38 -24.55 0.70
C GLY A 264 14.01 -25.65 -0.28
N THR A 265 13.49 -26.78 0.23
CA THR A 265 12.96 -27.85 -0.61
C THR A 265 11.69 -27.38 -1.28
N VAL A 266 11.57 -27.63 -2.58
CA VAL A 266 10.33 -27.36 -3.33
C VAL A 266 9.25 -28.33 -2.85
N MET A 267 8.16 -27.79 -2.30
CA MET A 267 6.98 -28.56 -1.88
C MET A 267 5.91 -28.60 -2.97
N GLU A 268 5.82 -27.55 -3.78
CA GLU A 268 4.89 -27.40 -4.90
C GLU A 268 5.49 -26.45 -5.95
N GLY A 269 5.18 -26.67 -7.23
CA GLY A 269 5.59 -25.78 -8.31
C GLY A 269 7.07 -25.92 -8.73
N SER A 270 7.64 -24.86 -9.28
CA SER A 270 8.97 -24.88 -9.94
C SER A 270 9.72 -23.56 -9.76
N LYS A 271 11.01 -23.64 -9.36
CA LYS A 271 11.90 -22.46 -9.31
C LYS A 271 12.14 -21.91 -10.71
N THR A 272 12.24 -22.77 -11.71
CA THR A 272 12.42 -22.38 -13.12
C THR A 272 11.24 -21.58 -13.62
N ASP A 273 10.01 -21.99 -13.28
CA ASP A 273 8.79 -21.31 -13.73
C ASP A 273 8.66 -19.95 -13.05
N LEU A 274 8.98 -19.87 -11.74
CA LEU A 274 9.08 -18.60 -11.03
C LEU A 274 10.07 -17.64 -11.71
N VAL A 275 11.28 -18.11 -12.04
CA VAL A 275 12.30 -17.32 -12.73
C VAL A 275 11.81 -16.85 -14.10
N LEU A 276 11.12 -17.71 -14.85
CA LEU A 276 10.56 -17.38 -16.16
C LEU A 276 9.52 -16.26 -16.05
N GLU A 277 8.57 -16.39 -15.13
CA GLU A 277 7.52 -15.39 -14.92
C GLU A 277 8.08 -14.04 -14.47
N ILE A 278 9.07 -14.03 -13.56
CA ILE A 278 9.76 -12.79 -13.17
C ILE A 278 10.44 -12.14 -14.38
N ARG A 279 11.09 -12.94 -15.25
CA ARG A 279 11.72 -12.43 -16.48
C ARG A 279 10.72 -11.91 -17.50
N HIS A 280 9.47 -12.38 -17.48
CA HIS A 280 8.38 -11.84 -18.27
C HIS A 280 7.80 -10.54 -17.70
N GLY A 281 8.30 -10.08 -16.55
CA GLY A 281 7.87 -8.84 -15.91
C GLY A 281 6.69 -9.01 -14.96
N SER A 282 6.34 -10.26 -14.61
CA SER A 282 5.29 -10.54 -13.63
C SER A 282 5.69 -9.99 -12.26
N ARG A 283 4.72 -9.42 -11.55
CA ARG A 283 4.89 -8.93 -10.17
C ARG A 283 4.98 -10.11 -9.23
N LEU A 284 5.78 -9.98 -8.18
CA LEU A 284 5.97 -11.03 -7.19
C LEU A 284 5.33 -10.67 -5.85
N ARG A 285 4.56 -11.60 -5.29
CA ARG A 285 4.05 -11.55 -3.93
C ARG A 285 4.47 -12.80 -3.18
N CYS A 286 4.68 -12.63 -1.87
CA CYS A 286 5.06 -13.70 -0.97
C CYS A 286 4.04 -13.79 0.16
N ALA A 287 3.67 -15.01 0.55
CA ALA A 287 3.12 -15.29 1.87
C ALA A 287 4.17 -16.08 2.64
N VAL A 288 4.65 -15.50 3.74
CA VAL A 288 5.71 -16.06 4.59
C VAL A 288 5.07 -16.49 5.90
N VAL A 289 5.27 -17.75 6.28
CA VAL A 289 4.83 -18.28 7.56
C VAL A 289 5.97 -18.17 8.57
N PHE A 290 5.79 -17.29 9.55
CA PHE A 290 6.62 -17.16 10.75
C PHE A 290 6.10 -18.07 11.86
N ASP A 291 7.02 -18.63 12.67
CA ASP A 291 6.75 -19.42 13.89
C ASP A 291 5.44 -20.26 13.84
N ILE A 292 4.72 -20.41 14.95
CA ILE A 292 3.55 -21.29 15.07
C ILE A 292 2.28 -20.59 14.51
N ASN A 293 2.29 -20.33 13.18
CA ASN A 293 1.16 -19.95 12.30
C ASN A 293 0.92 -18.45 12.00
N ASP A 294 1.86 -17.55 12.26
CA ASP A 294 1.70 -16.16 11.82
C ASP A 294 2.10 -16.04 10.35
N THR A 295 1.20 -15.54 9.50
CA THR A 295 1.47 -15.39 8.06
C THR A 295 1.52 -13.92 7.67
N LEU A 296 2.66 -13.48 7.14
CA LEU A 296 2.81 -12.16 6.56
C LEU A 296 2.69 -12.24 5.04
N VAL A 297 1.83 -11.41 4.46
CA VAL A 297 1.64 -11.33 3.01
C VAL A 297 2.02 -9.94 2.50
N PHE A 298 2.89 -9.88 1.48
CA PHE A 298 3.40 -8.64 0.93
C PHE A 298 3.76 -8.74 -0.57
N THR A 299 3.89 -7.58 -1.22
CA THR A 299 4.48 -7.46 -2.57
C THR A 299 5.96 -7.18 -2.44
N ALA A 300 6.79 -7.89 -3.21
CA ALA A 300 8.21 -7.61 -3.28
C ALA A 300 8.46 -6.18 -3.79
N ASP A 301 9.25 -5.40 -3.07
CA ASP A 301 9.73 -4.09 -3.51
C ASP A 301 10.89 -4.25 -4.51
N ASN A 302 11.69 -5.31 -4.36
CA ASN A 302 12.78 -5.68 -5.26
C ASN A 302 12.90 -7.20 -5.40
N ILE A 303 13.41 -7.66 -6.53
CA ILE A 303 13.55 -9.08 -6.88
C ILE A 303 14.91 -9.31 -7.49
N GLU A 304 15.64 -10.29 -6.99
CA GLU A 304 16.92 -10.74 -7.55
C GLU A 304 16.81 -12.22 -7.95
N ILE A 305 17.30 -12.54 -9.15
CA ILE A 305 17.48 -13.93 -9.62
C ILE A 305 18.97 -14.22 -9.57
N HIS A 306 19.36 -15.13 -8.67
CA HIS A 306 20.74 -15.56 -8.55
C HIS A 306 21.12 -16.57 -9.65
N SER A 307 22.42 -16.72 -9.91
CA SER A 307 22.95 -17.56 -11.00
C SER A 307 22.66 -19.05 -10.84
N ASP A 308 22.41 -19.51 -9.61
CA ASP A 308 22.01 -20.88 -9.29
C ASP A 308 20.50 -21.15 -9.44
N GLY A 309 19.73 -20.15 -9.92
CA GLY A 309 18.29 -20.25 -10.11
C GLY A 309 17.46 -20.00 -8.86
N ASN A 310 18.06 -19.61 -7.73
CA ASN A 310 17.31 -19.13 -6.57
C ASN A 310 16.84 -17.69 -6.78
N VAL A 311 15.69 -17.37 -6.19
CA VAL A 311 15.10 -16.03 -6.22
C VAL A 311 15.10 -15.46 -4.82
N ALA A 312 15.47 -14.19 -4.69
CA ALA A 312 15.33 -13.40 -3.48
C ALA A 312 14.33 -12.27 -3.69
N ALA A 313 13.37 -12.14 -2.79
CA ALA A 313 12.37 -11.08 -2.75
C ALA A 313 12.61 -10.17 -1.55
N GLN A 314 12.76 -8.88 -1.79
CA GLN A 314 13.00 -7.88 -0.75
C GLN A 314 11.73 -7.13 -0.40
N MET A 315 11.54 -6.83 0.88
CA MET A 315 10.48 -5.96 1.41
C MET A 315 11.07 -4.92 2.36
N PHE A 316 10.75 -3.65 2.14
CA PHE A 316 11.21 -2.54 2.98
C PHE A 316 10.15 -2.04 3.97
N ARG A 317 8.87 -2.32 3.70
CA ARG A 317 7.73 -1.64 4.34
C ARG A 317 7.03 -2.50 5.37
N TYR A 318 7.80 -3.02 6.32
CA TYR A 318 7.24 -3.70 7.48
C TYR A 318 7.70 -3.02 8.75
N LEU A 319 6.74 -2.58 9.55
CA LEU A 319 6.98 -1.87 10.77
C LEU A 319 6.63 -2.75 11.96
N GLN A 320 7.55 -2.82 12.92
CA GLN A 320 7.30 -3.39 14.23
C GLN A 320 7.67 -2.39 15.32
N PHE A 321 7.13 -2.64 16.51
CA PHE A 321 7.24 -1.82 17.69
C PHE A 321 7.92 -2.65 18.77
N ASP A 322 8.87 -2.07 19.49
CA ASP A 322 9.31 -2.67 20.76
C ASP A 322 8.09 -2.79 21.67
N ASP A 323 7.96 -3.97 22.30
CA ASP A 323 7.00 -4.34 23.32
C ASP A 323 5.70 -3.52 23.35
N GLY A 324 4.57 -4.14 22.97
CA GLY A 324 3.25 -3.56 22.65
C GLY A 324 2.54 -2.67 23.69
N THR A 325 3.26 -2.04 24.60
CA THR A 325 2.83 -0.92 25.42
C THR A 325 2.81 0.37 24.58
N LEU A 326 1.69 1.09 24.65
CA LEU A 326 1.39 2.22 23.79
C LEU A 326 2.29 3.45 24.05
N GLY A 327 2.95 3.52 25.21
CA GLY A 327 3.60 4.72 25.74
C GLY A 327 5.02 5.00 25.26
N SER A 328 5.82 3.99 24.90
CA SER A 328 7.26 4.18 24.59
C SER A 328 7.79 3.33 23.45
N SER A 329 6.92 2.69 22.67
CA SER A 329 7.36 1.76 21.63
C SER A 329 8.20 2.46 20.56
N VAL A 330 9.50 2.18 20.55
CA VAL A 330 10.41 2.65 19.51
C VAL A 330 10.13 1.83 18.25
N PRO A 331 9.67 2.47 17.16
CA PRO A 331 9.38 1.77 15.94
C PRO A 331 10.68 1.37 15.25
N TYR A 332 10.67 0.25 14.55
CA TYR A 332 11.77 -0.18 13.71
C TYR A 332 11.27 -0.81 12.41
N TRP A 333 12.01 -0.53 11.34
CA TRP A 333 11.86 -1.20 10.06
C TRP A 333 12.39 -2.63 10.17
N ARG A 334 11.59 -3.58 9.72
CA ARG A 334 12.01 -4.95 9.41
C ARG A 334 12.21 -5.03 7.90
N ILE A 335 13.46 -4.89 7.46
CA ILE A 335 13.81 -5.06 6.06
C ILE A 335 14.08 -6.56 5.86
N MET A 336 13.25 -7.20 5.05
CA MET A 336 13.29 -8.65 4.87
C MET A 336 13.77 -9.00 3.47
N LEU A 337 14.62 -10.02 3.41
CA LEU A 337 15.03 -10.70 2.19
C LEU A 337 14.58 -12.16 2.31
N VAL A 338 13.60 -12.54 1.50
CA VAL A 338 13.03 -13.90 1.49
C VAL A 338 13.58 -14.64 0.29
N CYS A 339 14.17 -15.81 0.51
CA CYS A 339 14.83 -16.57 -0.54
C CYS A 339 14.13 -17.92 -0.79
N THR A 340 14.16 -18.39 -2.04
CA THR A 340 13.66 -19.74 -2.41
C THR A 340 14.49 -20.88 -1.82
N THR A 341 15.51 -20.56 -1.02
CA THR A 341 16.29 -21.48 -0.18
C THR A 341 15.65 -21.73 1.18
N GLY A 342 14.46 -21.18 1.44
CA GLY A 342 13.77 -21.30 2.74
C GLY A 342 14.30 -20.35 3.81
N LYS A 343 15.33 -19.57 3.48
CA LYS A 343 15.92 -18.57 4.37
C LYS A 343 15.22 -17.25 4.22
N LEU A 344 14.84 -16.65 5.34
CA LEU A 344 14.48 -15.24 5.46
C LEU A 344 15.53 -14.55 6.31
N GLN A 345 16.23 -13.58 5.70
CA GLN A 345 17.10 -12.68 6.44
C GLN A 345 16.36 -11.39 6.75
N GLU A 346 16.44 -10.97 8.00
CA GLU A 346 15.87 -9.74 8.48
C GLU A 346 16.97 -8.80 8.96
N SER A 347 16.92 -7.55 8.52
CA SER A 347 17.72 -6.45 9.06
C SER A 347 16.81 -5.44 9.74
N ARG A 348 17.07 -5.16 11.02
CA ARG A 348 16.23 -4.28 11.84
C ARG A 348 16.88 -2.92 12.01
N TRP A 349 16.11 -1.86 11.78
CA TRP A 349 16.61 -0.48 11.85
C TRP A 349 15.64 0.44 12.58
N THR A 350 16.11 1.15 13.61
CA THR A 350 15.30 2.17 14.28
C THR A 350 14.85 3.22 13.28
N VAL A 351 13.55 3.52 13.26
CA VAL A 351 13.03 4.50 12.30
C VAL A 351 13.62 5.88 12.57
N GLY A 352 14.04 6.56 11.51
CA GLY A 352 14.50 7.94 11.54
C GLY A 352 15.96 8.13 11.99
N GLU A 353 16.50 7.20 12.75
CA GLU A 353 17.82 7.36 13.38
C GLU A 353 18.95 6.61 12.65
N HIS A 354 18.62 5.81 11.62
CA HIS A 354 19.57 4.95 10.89
C HIS A 354 20.39 4.04 11.82
N VAL A 355 19.85 3.66 12.98
CA VAL A 355 20.50 2.79 13.96
C VAL A 355 20.15 1.33 13.68
N LYS A 356 21.15 0.51 13.38
CA LYS A 356 20.99 -0.94 13.20
C LYS A 356 20.71 -1.61 14.54
N ARG A 357 19.65 -2.41 14.59
CA ARG A 357 19.19 -3.16 15.78
C ARG A 357 19.58 -4.65 15.74
N GLY A 358 20.37 -5.04 14.75
CA GLY A 358 20.81 -6.40 14.52
C GLY A 358 20.05 -7.09 13.39
N GLU A 359 20.47 -8.31 13.13
CA GLU A 359 19.95 -9.16 12.06
C GLU A 359 19.41 -10.45 12.66
N VAL A 360 18.44 -11.05 11.97
CA VAL A 360 17.89 -12.35 12.32
C VAL A 360 17.81 -13.19 11.05
N LEU A 361 18.10 -14.47 11.19
CA LEU A 361 17.90 -15.45 10.14
C LEU A 361 16.80 -16.40 10.59
N HIS A 362 15.80 -16.58 9.74
CA HIS A 362 14.69 -17.50 9.97
C HIS A 362 14.65 -18.56 8.87
N ASP A 363 14.20 -19.75 9.27
CA ASP A 363 13.84 -20.83 8.35
C ASP A 363 12.32 -20.81 8.21
N VAL A 364 11.83 -20.49 7.02
CA VAL A 364 10.41 -20.18 6.80
C VAL A 364 9.82 -20.95 5.63
N THR A 365 8.56 -21.34 5.78
CA THR A 365 7.77 -21.76 4.63
C THR A 365 7.34 -20.52 3.84
N THR A 366 7.56 -20.53 2.54
CA THR A 366 7.19 -19.41 1.67
C THR A 366 6.35 -19.89 0.50
N TYR A 367 5.23 -19.18 0.27
CA TYR A 367 4.39 -19.33 -0.89
C TYR A 367 4.65 -18.15 -1.85
N TRP A 368 4.96 -18.47 -3.09
CA TRP A 368 5.39 -17.51 -4.10
C TRP A 368 4.28 -17.36 -5.16
N PHE A 369 3.81 -16.13 -5.34
CA PHE A 369 2.72 -15.81 -6.24
C PHE A 369 3.16 -14.80 -7.29
N VAL A 370 2.78 -15.04 -8.53
CA VAL A 370 2.93 -14.08 -9.62
C VAL A 370 1.57 -13.63 -10.12
N ASP A 371 1.47 -12.40 -10.63
CA ASP A 371 0.20 -11.92 -11.17
C ASP A 371 -0.13 -12.65 -12.47
N THR A 372 -1.40 -13.08 -12.61
CA THR A 372 -1.91 -13.89 -13.73
C THR A 372 -3.22 -13.43 -14.29
#